data_AF-A0A534XNQ2-F1
#
_entry.id   AF-A0A534XNQ2-F1
#
_cell.length_a   1.000
_cell.length_b   1.000
_cell.length_c   1.000
_cell.angle_alpha   90.00
_cell.angle_beta   90.00
_cell.angle_gamma   90.00
#
_symmetry.space_group_name_H-M   'P 1'
#
loop_
_entity.id
_entity.type
_entity.pdbx_description
1 polymer ?
#
loop_
_entity_poly.entity_id
_entity_poly.type
_entity_poly.pdbx_seq_one_letter_code
_entity_poly.pdbx_strand_id
1 'polypeptide(L)'
;MADRQPMQVAMCESTADVPPEILHTVQQRLEETARTLAQMDPGSPLWTSLRESGLTLEVLGWKFRIGVEADKLVLIDAERVAQVT
;
A
#
# COMPACT_ATOMS: atom_id res chain seq x y z
N MET A 1 -0.79 26.96 -8.83
CA MET A 1 -0.88 25.53 -9.22
C MET A 1 -0.47 24.78 -7.97
N ALA A 2 -1.40 24.07 -7.31
CA ALA A 2 -1.06 23.39 -6.06
C ALA A 2 -0.02 22.32 -6.37
N ASP A 3 1.12 22.41 -5.71
CA ASP A 3 2.19 21.42 -5.71
C ASP A 3 1.56 20.13 -5.13
N ARG A 4 1.02 19.27 -6.00
CA ARG A 4 0.47 17.99 -5.59
C ARG A 4 1.67 17.13 -5.19
N GLN A 5 1.96 17.12 -3.90
CA GLN A 5 3.01 16.28 -3.34
C GLN A 5 2.78 14.83 -3.81
N PRO A 6 3.81 14.18 -4.37
CA PRO A 6 3.69 12.81 -4.83
C PRO A 6 3.38 11.91 -3.63
N MET A 7 2.39 11.05 -3.79
CA MET A 7 2.07 10.06 -2.76
C MET A 7 3.21 9.04 -2.70
N GLN A 8 3.94 9.01 -1.58
CA GLN A 8 5.15 8.22 -1.41
C GLN A 8 4.82 6.78 -0.98
N VAL A 9 5.75 5.84 -1.19
CA VAL A 9 5.64 4.48 -0.69
C VAL A 9 6.74 4.23 0.32
N ALA A 10 6.36 3.92 1.56
CA ALA A 10 7.28 3.57 2.63
C ALA A 10 7.19 2.07 2.93
N MET A 11 8.34 1.38 2.87
CA MET A 11 8.45 -0.03 3.25
C MET A 11 8.95 -0.13 4.70
N CYS A 12 8.31 -0.97 5.51
CA CYS A 12 8.73 -1.23 6.89
C CYS A 12 9.62 -2.48 7.00
N GLU A 13 10.31 -2.60 8.13
CA GLU A 13 11.24 -3.69 8.46
C GLU A 13 10.61 -5.09 8.37
N SER A 14 9.29 -5.22 8.58
CA SER A 14 8.53 -6.47 8.45
C SER A 14 8.56 -7.09 7.05
N THR A 15 9.09 -6.39 6.04
CA THR A 15 9.29 -6.96 4.71
C THR A 15 10.60 -7.73 4.52
N ALA A 16 11.45 -7.81 5.55
CA ALA A 16 12.78 -8.44 5.42
C ALA A 16 12.73 -9.92 5.01
N ASP A 17 11.71 -10.66 5.45
CA ASP A 17 11.52 -12.09 5.14
C ASP A 17 10.77 -12.33 3.81
N VAL A 18 10.33 -11.26 3.14
CA VAL A 18 9.60 -11.36 1.88
C VAL A 18 10.61 -11.51 0.73
N PRO A 19 10.44 -12.51 -0.16
CA PRO A 19 11.29 -12.66 -1.32
C PRO A 19 11.35 -11.38 -2.18
N PRO A 20 12.52 -11.02 -2.74
CA PRO A 20 12.70 -9.78 -3.49
C PRO A 20 11.80 -9.68 -4.72
N GLU A 21 11.46 -10.81 -5.34
CA GLU A 21 10.50 -10.86 -6.47
C GLU A 21 9.09 -10.39 -6.06
N ILE A 22 8.66 -10.77 -4.86
CA ILE A 22 7.36 -10.41 -4.29
C ILE A 22 7.40 -8.95 -3.86
N LEU A 23 8.50 -8.52 -3.23
CA LEU A 23 8.69 -7.12 -2.85
C LEU A 23 8.64 -6.17 -4.05
N HIS A 24 9.34 -6.51 -5.13
CA HIS A 24 9.31 -5.71 -6.35
C HIS A 24 7.91 -5.62 -6.94
N THR A 25 7.16 -6.73 -6.93
CA THR A 25 5.76 -6.76 -7.38
C THR A 25 4.86 -5.89 -6.51
N VAL A 26 5.00 -5.97 -5.19
CA VAL A 26 4.23 -5.16 -4.22
C VAL A 26 4.56 -3.69 -4.37
N GLN A 27 5.84 -3.34 -4.51
CA GLN A 27 6.28 -1.95 -4.70
C GLN A 27 5.65 -1.34 -5.96
N GLN A 28 5.74 -2.03 -7.10
CA GLN A 28 5.12 -1.60 -8.35
C GLN A 28 3.61 -1.35 -8.18
N ARG A 29 2.90 -2.29 -7.53
CA ARG A 29 1.46 -2.17 -7.26
C ARG A 29 1.14 -1.00 -6.35
N LEU A 30 1.97 -0.75 -5.33
CA LEU A 30 1.80 0.38 -4.43
C LEU A 30 2.06 1.71 -5.12
N GLU A 31 3.06 1.80 -6.00
CA GLU A 31 3.31 3.01 -6.79
C GLU A 31 2.15 3.32 -7.76
N GLU A 32 1.61 2.29 -8.43
CA GLU A 32 0.40 2.41 -9.25
C GLU A 32 -0.80 2.90 -8.43
N THR A 33 -0.98 2.32 -7.23
CA THR A 33 -2.06 2.69 -6.32
C THR A 33 -1.88 4.12 -5.82
N ALA A 34 -0.67 4.51 -5.41
CA ALA A 34 -0.33 5.85 -4.95
C ALA A 34 -0.62 6.90 -6.03
N ARG A 35 -0.29 6.63 -7.30
CA ARG A 35 -0.64 7.53 -8.42
C ARG A 35 -2.15 7.67 -8.62
N THR A 36 -2.91 6.61 -8.42
CA THR A 36 -4.38 6.63 -8.53
C THR A 36 -5.00 7.41 -7.37
N LEU A 37 -4.54 7.12 -6.15
CA LEU A 37 -4.97 7.76 -4.92
C LEU A 37 -4.61 9.26 -4.88
N ALA A 38 -3.46 9.66 -5.41
CA ALA A 38 -3.06 11.07 -5.52
C ALA A 38 -3.98 11.92 -6.42
N GLN A 39 -4.79 11.28 -7.27
CA GLN A 39 -5.78 11.95 -8.11
C GLN A 39 -7.16 12.02 -7.45
N MET A 40 -7.37 11.32 -6.33
CA MET A 40 -8.63 11.35 -5.60
C MET A 40 -8.78 12.62 -4.80
N ASP A 41 -10.02 13.08 -4.64
CA ASP A 41 -10.33 14.22 -3.81
C ASP A 41 -10.17 13.85 -2.32
N PRO A 42 -9.30 14.55 -1.55
CA PRO A 42 -9.09 14.25 -0.13
C PRO A 42 -10.32 14.52 0.75
N GLY A 43 -11.30 15.28 0.27
CA GLY A 43 -12.57 15.54 0.95
C GLY A 43 -13.65 14.51 0.61
N SER A 44 -13.38 13.57 -0.29
CA SER A 44 -14.36 12.55 -0.66
C SER A 44 -14.57 11.53 0.48
N PRO A 45 -15.82 11.08 0.73
CA PRO A 45 -16.10 10.06 1.73
C PRO A 45 -15.30 8.76 1.48
N LEU A 46 -15.04 8.43 0.21
CA LEU A 46 -14.23 7.28 -0.18
C LEU A 46 -12.78 7.42 0.29
N TRP A 47 -12.18 8.61 0.17
CA TRP A 47 -10.84 8.88 0.68
C TRP A 47 -10.77 8.68 2.20
N THR A 48 -11.75 9.21 2.93
CA THR A 48 -11.85 9.02 4.38
C THR A 48 -11.94 7.54 4.74
N SER A 49 -12.84 6.78 4.10
CA SER A 49 -12.98 5.35 4.36
C SER A 49 -11.70 4.57 4.06
N LEU A 50 -11.00 4.88 2.95
CA LEU A 50 -9.73 4.24 2.61
C LEU A 50 -8.63 4.52 3.64
N ARG A 51 -8.58 5.73 4.20
CA ARG A 51 -7.63 6.08 5.26
C ARG A 51 -7.92 5.36 6.57
N GLU A 52 -9.20 5.19 6.91
CA GLU A 52 -9.61 4.49 8.12
C GLU A 52 -9.44 2.97 8.02
N SER A 53 -9.74 2.38 6.85
CA SER A 53 -9.63 0.94 6.65
C SER A 53 -8.22 0.47 6.31
N GLY A 54 -7.43 1.34 5.68
CA GLY A 54 -6.22 0.94 4.98
C GLY A 54 -6.53 0.06 3.75
N LEU A 55 -5.47 -0.51 3.18
CA LEU A 55 -5.51 -1.41 2.05
C LEU A 55 -4.89 -2.76 2.43
N THR A 56 -5.36 -3.81 1.79
CA THR A 56 -4.76 -5.13 1.86
C THR A 56 -4.47 -5.62 0.47
N LEU A 57 -3.24 -6.07 0.23
CA LEU A 57 -2.81 -6.60 -1.06
C LEU A 57 -2.34 -8.04 -0.87
N GLU A 58 -2.80 -8.95 -1.72
CA GLU A 58 -2.32 -10.33 -1.74
C GLU A 58 -1.51 -10.59 -3.02
N VAL A 59 -0.27 -11.05 -2.86
CA VAL A 59 0.67 -11.30 -3.95
C VAL A 59 1.42 -12.60 -3.67
N LEU A 60 1.32 -13.56 -4.59
CA LEU A 60 2.13 -14.80 -4.59
C LEU A 60 2.14 -15.53 -3.23
N GLY A 61 0.97 -15.62 -2.56
CA GLY A 61 0.84 -16.29 -1.27
C GLY A 61 1.31 -15.47 -0.07
N TRP A 62 1.45 -14.15 -0.23
CA TRP A 62 1.69 -13.20 0.84
C TRP A 62 0.56 -12.18 0.90
N LYS A 63 0.25 -11.72 2.10
CA LYS A 63 -0.72 -10.70 2.38
C LYS A 63 -0.02 -9.52 3.03
N PHE A 64 -0.22 -8.35 2.46
CA PHE A 64 0.39 -7.10 2.88
C PHE A 64 -0.69 -6.19 3.40
N ARG A 65 -0.51 -5.65 4.60
CA ARG A 65 -1.37 -4.59 5.14
C ARG A 65 -0.70 -3.25 4.89
N ILE A 66 -1.45 -2.32 4.34
CA ILE A 66 -0.96 -1.01 3.94
C ILE A 66 -1.81 0.07 4.58
N GLY A 67 -1.18 0.95 5.34
CA GLY A 67 -1.77 2.17 5.84
C GLY A 67 -1.82 3.23 4.75
N VAL A 68 -2.92 3.97 4.69
CA VAL A 68 -3.09 5.11 3.78
C VAL A 68 -3.01 6.40 4.59
N GLU A 69 -1.93 7.15 4.40
CA GLU A 69 -1.75 8.48 4.97
C GLU A 69 -2.02 9.58 3.93
N ALA A 70 -1.91 10.85 4.35
CA ALA A 70 -2.26 11.99 3.50
C ALA A 70 -1.40 12.06 2.22
N ASP A 71 -0.13 11.71 2.37
CA ASP A 71 0.92 11.88 1.38
C ASP A 71 1.73 10.60 1.15
N LYS A 72 1.35 9.48 1.75
CA LYS A 72 2.09 8.22 1.62
C LYS A 72 1.24 6.97 1.87
N LEU A 73 1.66 5.88 1.24
CA LEU A 73 1.28 4.51 1.55
C LEU A 73 2.38 3.88 2.41
N VAL A 74 2.01 3.31 3.55
CA VAL A 74 2.94 2.69 4.48
C VAL A 74 2.64 1.21 4.55
N LEU A 75 3.58 0.36 4.18
CA LEU A 75 3.43 -1.08 4.36
C LEU A 75 3.59 -1.38 5.85
N ILE A 76 2.50 -1.73 6.51
CA ILE A 76 2.44 -1.95 7.97
C ILE A 76 2.95 -3.35 8.31
N ASP A 77 2.49 -4.35 7.57
CA ASP A 77 2.76 -5.75 7.89
C ASP A 77 2.77 -6.62 6.63
N ALA A 78 3.51 -7.72 6.68
CA ALA A 78 3.59 -8.72 5.62
C ALA A 78 3.51 -10.12 6.26
N GLU A 79 2.45 -10.86 5.94
CA GLU A 79 2.22 -12.20 6.45
C GLU A 79 2.15 -13.20 5.29
N ARG A 80 2.76 -14.38 5.48
CA ARG A 80 2.61 -15.46 4.51
C ARG A 80 1.20 -16.03 4.66
N VAL A 81 0.46 -16.07 3.56
CA VAL A 81 -0.86 -16.71 3.52
C VAL A 81 -0.63 -18.21 3.60
N ALA A 82 -0.93 -18.80 4.76
CA ALA A 82 -0.93 -20.26 4.89
C ALA A 82 -1.92 -20.82 3.86
N GLN A 83 -1.42 -21.61 2.92
CA GLN A 83 -2.30 -22.35 2.02
C GLN A 83 -3.08 -23.32 2.89
N VAL A 84 -4.40 -23.13 2.97
CA VAL A 84 -5.29 -24.11 3.58
C VAL A 84 -5.09 -25.40 2.78
N THR A 85 -4.49 -26.39 3.44
CA THR A 85 -4.23 -27.74 2.92
C THR A 85 -5.52 -28.53 2.89
#